data_AF-K9FV16-F1
#
_entry.id   AF-K9FV16-F1
#
_cell.length_a   1.000
_cell.length_b   1.000
_cell.length_c   1.000
_cell.angle_alpha   90.00
_cell.angle_beta   90.00
_cell.angle_gamma   90.00
#
_symmetry.space_group_name_H-M   'P 1'
#
loop_
_entity.id
_entity.type
_entity.pdbx_description
1 polymer ?
#
loop_
_entity_poly.entity_id
_entity_poly.type
_entity_poly.pdbx_seq_one_letter_code
_entity_poly.pdbx_strand_id
1 'polypeptide(L)'
;MIARRKALHMAAAVALTAYIFCTVLIRTFGDKAWSVSLPKLDLSRNYMADSVFEHIQNNTLGFEHIYAISMKERTDKRDFLTLAASVSGFKVEWLDGVRPDELHPKAMPDEAPYGMDWDLLWIGGCASGPNANETSFYAIPMDPTVPRVHHRATWGGPTKKWKEQYPELAEDSTRFIYRADMGCCMFRYAVTTKGARKIVSALSVDHLNKPVDNALSELCAGANGRHKIECWAPFPNLIGTYRKAGSASRDSDIESNNAAEFHEELAWNMVYSTRRNIHQLVSGGETVYSQWKDEEVPWSRKAIKHREFAYPSGYLVK
;
A
#
# COMPACT_ATOMS: atom_id res chain seq x y z
N MET A 1 95.37 -21.50 22.31
CA MET A 1 94.69 -20.18 22.27
C MET A 1 94.55 -19.57 20.86
N ILE A 2 94.61 -20.36 19.78
CA ILE A 2 94.57 -19.88 18.37
C ILE A 2 93.23 -20.22 17.68
N ALA A 3 92.51 -21.26 18.13
CA ALA A 3 91.24 -21.68 17.53
C ALA A 3 90.06 -20.72 17.81
N ARG A 4 90.01 -20.07 18.98
CA ARG A 4 88.91 -19.14 19.34
C ARG A 4 88.94 -17.82 18.56
N ARG A 5 90.12 -17.31 18.15
CA ARG A 5 90.23 -16.09 17.33
C ARG A 5 89.75 -16.31 15.89
N LYS A 6 90.03 -17.48 15.30
CA LYS A 6 89.57 -17.81 13.94
C LYS A 6 88.05 -17.97 13.85
N ALA A 7 87.43 -18.57 14.87
CA ALA A 7 85.97 -18.69 14.94
C ALA A 7 85.26 -17.32 15.07
N LEU A 8 85.84 -16.39 15.85
CA LEU A 8 85.27 -15.05 16.03
C LEU A 8 85.39 -14.18 14.77
N HIS A 9 86.53 -14.25 14.07
CA HIS A 9 86.70 -13.54 12.80
C HIS A 9 85.82 -14.11 11.68
N MET A 10 85.60 -15.44 11.65
CA MET A 10 84.68 -16.06 10.71
C MET A 10 83.21 -15.72 11.00
N ALA A 11 82.79 -15.71 12.27
CA ALA A 11 81.43 -15.34 12.64
C ALA A 11 81.13 -13.86 12.31
N ALA A 12 82.09 -12.97 12.53
CA ALA A 12 81.97 -11.55 12.18
C ALA A 12 81.89 -11.32 10.66
N ALA A 13 82.69 -12.05 9.87
CA ALA A 13 82.64 -11.97 8.41
C ALA A 13 81.29 -12.46 7.84
N VAL A 14 80.76 -13.57 8.37
CA VAL A 14 79.46 -14.12 7.97
C VAL A 14 78.32 -13.16 8.30
N ALA A 15 78.35 -12.55 9.49
CA ALA A 15 77.34 -11.56 9.91
C ALA A 15 77.35 -10.30 9.04
N LEU A 16 78.54 -9.79 8.67
CA LEU A 16 78.67 -8.63 7.78
C LEU A 16 78.18 -8.95 6.37
N THR A 17 78.49 -10.13 5.84
CA THR A 17 77.99 -10.56 4.52
C THR A 17 76.47 -10.76 4.51
N ALA A 18 75.89 -11.30 5.59
CA ALA A 18 74.44 -11.45 5.71
C ALA A 18 73.73 -10.09 5.83
N TYR A 19 74.30 -9.14 6.57
CA TYR A 19 73.75 -7.80 6.71
C TYR A 19 73.79 -7.00 5.40
N ILE A 20 74.90 -7.08 4.65
CA ILE A 20 75.02 -6.45 3.33
C ILE A 20 74.06 -7.11 2.33
N PHE A 21 73.93 -8.43 2.35
CA PHE A 21 73.01 -9.14 1.46
C PHE A 21 71.53 -8.82 1.77
N CYS A 22 71.14 -8.76 3.05
CA CYS A 22 69.80 -8.34 3.46
C CYS A 22 69.49 -6.88 3.09
N THR A 23 70.44 -5.96 3.25
CA THR A 23 70.22 -4.54 2.91
C THR A 23 70.17 -4.31 1.40
N VAL A 24 70.94 -5.07 0.61
CA VAL A 24 70.85 -5.06 -0.87
C VAL A 24 69.54 -5.69 -1.34
N LEU A 25 69.08 -6.80 -0.74
CA LEU A 25 67.79 -7.42 -1.06
C LEU A 25 66.60 -6.52 -0.72
N ILE A 26 66.60 -5.86 0.44
CA ILE A 26 65.52 -4.95 0.84
C ILE A 26 65.49 -3.70 -0.06
N ARG A 27 66.65 -3.19 -0.51
CA ARG A 27 66.71 -2.05 -1.44
C ARG A 27 66.38 -2.40 -2.90
N THR A 28 66.65 -3.64 -3.34
CA THR A 28 66.33 -4.08 -4.71
C THR A 28 64.91 -4.63 -4.85
N PHE A 29 64.29 -5.10 -3.77
CA PHE A 29 62.94 -5.70 -3.78
C PHE A 29 61.90 -4.97 -2.90
N GLY A 30 62.24 -3.85 -2.28
CA GLY A 30 61.40 -3.16 -1.28
C GLY A 30 60.11 -2.48 -1.77
N ASP A 31 59.95 -2.20 -3.06
CA ASP A 31 58.82 -1.41 -3.57
C ASP A 31 57.90 -2.15 -4.57
N LYS A 32 57.90 -3.49 -4.58
CA LYS A 32 56.89 -4.25 -5.35
C LYS A 32 56.05 -5.12 -4.43
N ALA A 33 54.87 -4.61 -4.09
CA ALA A 33 53.80 -5.39 -3.48
C ALA A 33 53.47 -6.61 -4.36
N TRP A 34 53.60 -7.80 -3.79
CA TRP A 34 53.21 -9.05 -4.45
C TRP A 34 51.68 -9.19 -4.36
N SER A 35 50.97 -8.90 -5.44
CA SER A 35 49.58 -9.34 -5.60
C SER A 35 49.58 -10.80 -6.07
N VAL A 36 49.38 -11.73 -5.13
CA VAL A 36 49.08 -13.13 -5.46
C VAL A 36 47.59 -13.22 -5.77
N SER A 37 47.24 -13.25 -7.06
CA SER A 37 45.89 -13.55 -7.54
C SER A 37 45.65 -15.07 -7.52
N LEU A 38 44.99 -15.54 -6.47
CA LEU A 38 44.34 -16.85 -6.47
C LEU A 38 43.03 -16.75 -7.27
N PRO A 39 42.77 -17.58 -8.30
CA PRO A 39 41.48 -17.62 -8.93
C PRO A 39 40.50 -18.30 -7.96
N LYS A 40 39.63 -17.49 -7.33
CA LYS A 40 38.41 -18.00 -6.72
C LYS A 40 37.54 -18.59 -7.82
N LEU A 41 37.43 -19.92 -7.85
CA LEU A 41 36.35 -20.62 -8.53
C LEU A 41 35.03 -20.24 -7.81
N ASP A 42 34.39 -19.18 -8.27
CA ASP A 42 33.00 -18.83 -7.92
C ASP A 42 32.19 -18.78 -9.23
N LEU A 43 32.06 -19.95 -9.85
CA LEU A 43 31.59 -20.12 -11.23
C LEU A 43 30.06 -20.33 -11.33
N SER A 44 29.29 -19.98 -10.31
CA SER A 44 27.82 -20.11 -10.36
C SER A 44 27.04 -18.93 -9.78
N ARG A 45 27.65 -18.04 -8.98
CA ARG A 45 26.91 -16.96 -8.32
C ARG A 45 26.87 -15.64 -9.10
N ASN A 46 27.88 -15.38 -9.94
CA ASN A 46 27.96 -14.13 -10.71
C ASN A 46 27.25 -14.21 -12.07
N TYR A 47 27.23 -15.37 -12.73
CA TYR A 47 26.59 -15.48 -14.06
C TYR A 47 25.05 -15.29 -14.03
N MET A 48 24.39 -15.65 -12.92
CA MET A 48 22.95 -15.44 -12.73
C MET A 48 22.62 -14.04 -12.19
N ALA A 49 23.50 -13.43 -11.40
CA ALA A 49 23.31 -12.08 -10.89
C ALA A 49 23.55 -11.03 -11.99
N ASP A 50 24.63 -11.19 -12.75
CA ASP A 50 25.00 -10.25 -13.82
C ASP A 50 23.98 -10.29 -14.98
N SER A 51 23.46 -11.47 -15.34
CA SER A 51 22.40 -11.55 -16.37
C SER A 51 21.10 -10.90 -15.94
N VAL A 52 20.66 -11.00 -14.68
CA VAL A 52 19.45 -10.28 -14.20
C VAL A 52 19.63 -8.77 -14.29
N PHE A 53 20.81 -8.25 -13.95
CA PHE A 53 21.10 -6.81 -14.08
C PHE A 53 21.34 -6.37 -15.52
N GLU A 54 21.85 -7.23 -16.40
CA GLU A 54 21.92 -6.99 -17.85
C GLU A 54 20.51 -6.92 -18.50
N HIS A 55 19.55 -7.74 -18.05
CA HIS A 55 18.16 -7.66 -18.54
C HIS A 55 17.46 -6.36 -18.11
N ILE A 56 17.85 -5.75 -16.98
CA ILE A 56 17.31 -4.47 -16.50
C ILE A 56 17.95 -3.28 -17.24
N GLN A 57 19.11 -3.47 -17.88
CA GLN A 57 19.80 -2.46 -18.69
C GLN A 57 19.23 -2.33 -20.13
N ASN A 58 17.98 -2.74 -20.35
CA ASN A 58 17.26 -2.42 -21.57
C ASN A 58 16.51 -1.08 -21.43
N ASN A 59 16.13 -0.47 -22.55
CA ASN A 59 15.27 0.72 -22.54
C ASN A 59 13.87 0.43 -21.96
N THR A 60 13.59 -0.71 -21.35
CA THR A 60 12.26 -1.04 -20.77
C THR A 60 12.35 -1.37 -19.28
N LEU A 61 13.45 -1.01 -18.61
CA LEU A 61 13.62 -1.12 -17.15
C LEU A 61 13.38 -2.55 -16.61
N GLY A 62 13.65 -3.58 -17.42
CA GLY A 62 13.42 -4.98 -17.06
C GLY A 62 11.99 -5.50 -17.30
N PHE A 63 11.11 -4.71 -17.91
CA PHE A 63 9.79 -5.15 -18.39
C PHE A 63 9.83 -5.56 -19.86
N GLU A 64 8.88 -6.39 -20.32
CA GLU A 64 8.73 -6.73 -21.74
C GLU A 64 8.35 -5.48 -22.56
N HIS A 65 7.37 -4.70 -22.08
CA HIS A 65 6.94 -3.44 -22.67
C HIS A 65 6.56 -2.43 -21.57
N ILE A 66 6.83 -1.14 -21.80
CA ILE A 66 6.28 -0.03 -21.01
C ILE A 66 5.27 0.69 -21.88
N TYR A 67 3.98 0.59 -21.55
CA TYR A 67 2.92 1.30 -22.26
C TYR A 67 2.55 2.60 -21.53
N ALA A 68 2.31 3.68 -22.28
CA ALA A 68 1.63 4.87 -21.78
C ALA A 68 0.34 5.11 -22.56
N ILE A 69 -0.74 5.33 -21.82
CA ILE A 69 -2.06 5.62 -22.38
C ILE A 69 -2.32 7.12 -22.24
N SER A 70 -2.61 7.80 -23.33
CA SER A 70 -3.02 9.21 -23.35
C SER A 70 -3.86 9.49 -24.58
N MET A 71 -4.71 10.51 -24.55
CA MET A 71 -5.44 10.94 -25.75
C MET A 71 -4.45 11.35 -26.85
N LYS A 72 -4.77 11.01 -28.11
CA LYS A 72 -3.90 11.33 -29.26
C LYS A 72 -3.67 12.83 -29.43
N GLU A 73 -4.66 13.65 -29.07
CA GLU A 73 -4.58 15.11 -29.18
C GLU A 73 -3.76 15.77 -28.05
N ARG A 74 -3.41 15.03 -26.99
CA ARG A 74 -2.63 15.54 -25.86
C ARG A 74 -1.13 15.46 -26.13
N THR A 75 -0.71 16.05 -27.24
CA THR A 75 0.69 16.10 -27.70
C THR A 75 1.59 16.73 -26.64
N ASP A 76 1.09 17.75 -25.91
CA ASP A 76 1.77 18.37 -24.77
C ASP A 76 2.30 17.35 -23.75
N LYS A 77 1.48 16.35 -23.40
CA LYS A 77 1.84 15.30 -22.43
C LYS A 77 2.62 14.17 -23.06
N ARG A 78 2.32 13.83 -24.32
CA ARG A 78 3.04 12.79 -25.05
C ARG A 78 4.50 13.19 -25.30
N ASP A 79 4.71 14.42 -25.72
CA ASP A 79 6.04 14.98 -26.01
C ASP A 79 6.86 15.10 -24.73
N PHE A 80 6.25 15.58 -23.64
CA PHE A 80 6.92 15.65 -22.34
C PHE A 80 7.38 14.28 -21.85
N LEU A 81 6.50 13.27 -21.85
CA LEU A 81 6.87 11.93 -21.39
C LEU A 81 7.89 11.27 -22.33
N THR A 82 7.78 11.50 -23.64
CA THR A 82 8.76 11.01 -24.62
C THR A 82 10.14 11.62 -24.38
N LEU A 83 10.21 12.93 -24.14
CA LEU A 83 11.46 13.61 -23.81
C LEU A 83 12.02 13.13 -22.47
N ALA A 84 11.18 13.02 -21.44
CA ALA A 84 11.58 12.52 -20.13
C ALA A 84 12.11 11.08 -20.19
N ALA A 85 11.44 10.21 -20.96
CA ALA A 85 11.86 8.83 -21.20
C ALA A 85 13.21 8.78 -21.93
N SER A 86 13.38 9.61 -22.98
CA SER A 86 14.66 9.75 -23.69
C SER A 86 15.80 10.21 -22.80
N VAL A 87 15.57 11.19 -21.90
CA VAL A 87 16.57 11.67 -20.96
C VAL A 87 16.90 10.62 -19.90
N SER A 88 15.89 9.84 -19.49
CA SER A 88 16.01 8.83 -18.44
C SER A 88 16.46 7.46 -18.97
N GLY A 89 16.66 7.31 -20.29
CA GLY A 89 17.13 6.07 -20.91
C GLY A 89 16.10 4.94 -20.93
N PHE A 90 14.80 5.26 -20.96
CA PHE A 90 13.76 4.25 -21.18
C PHE A 90 12.83 4.61 -22.34
N LYS A 91 12.11 3.62 -22.85
CA LYS A 91 11.25 3.64 -24.03
C LYS A 91 9.83 3.37 -23.55
N VAL A 92 8.90 4.15 -24.08
CA VAL A 92 7.48 4.03 -23.84
C VAL A 92 6.78 3.77 -25.17
N GLU A 93 5.83 2.84 -25.18
CA GLU A 93 4.93 2.56 -26.29
C GLU A 93 3.59 3.25 -26.04
N TRP A 94 3.13 4.06 -27.00
CA TRP A 94 1.90 4.83 -26.85
C TRP A 94 0.68 4.01 -27.25
N LEU A 95 -0.28 3.95 -26.33
CA LEU A 95 -1.64 3.50 -26.61
C LEU A 95 -2.55 4.73 -26.67
N ASP A 96 -3.33 4.82 -27.75
CA ASP A 96 -4.31 5.89 -27.92
C ASP A 96 -5.45 5.71 -26.90
N GLY A 97 -5.61 6.71 -26.04
CA GLY A 97 -6.78 6.82 -25.17
C GLY A 97 -8.02 7.04 -26.03
N VAL A 98 -9.07 6.28 -25.73
CA VAL A 98 -10.35 6.34 -26.44
C VAL A 98 -11.31 7.20 -25.62
N ARG A 99 -12.06 8.09 -26.28
CA ARG A 99 -13.07 8.87 -25.57
C ARG A 99 -14.23 7.96 -25.14
N PRO A 100 -14.90 8.26 -24.02
CA PRO A 100 -16.05 7.48 -23.58
C PRO A 100 -17.16 7.35 -24.64
N ASP A 101 -17.36 8.37 -25.48
CA ASP A 101 -18.33 8.39 -26.57
C ASP A 101 -17.92 7.57 -27.80
N GLU A 102 -16.63 7.23 -27.92
CA GLU A 102 -16.08 6.39 -28.98
C GLU A 102 -15.90 4.93 -28.54
N LEU A 103 -16.14 4.63 -27.25
CA LEU A 103 -16.19 3.27 -26.75
C LEU A 103 -17.40 2.57 -27.35
N HIS A 104 -17.14 1.47 -28.05
CA HIS A 104 -18.21 0.57 -28.49
C HIS A 104 -19.06 0.17 -27.26
N PRO A 105 -20.41 0.15 -27.33
CA PRO A 105 -21.26 -0.17 -26.19
C PRO A 105 -20.86 -1.47 -25.46
N LYS A 106 -20.53 -2.54 -26.20
CA LYS A 106 -19.98 -3.80 -25.65
C LYS A 106 -18.64 -3.69 -24.89
N ALA A 107 -17.90 -2.59 -25.06
CA ALA A 107 -16.68 -2.28 -24.33
C ALA A 107 -16.94 -1.37 -23.13
N MET A 108 -18.13 -0.76 -23.05
CA MET A 108 -18.66 -0.29 -21.78
C MET A 108 -19.01 -1.53 -20.94
N PRO A 109 -18.77 -1.52 -19.62
CA PRO A 109 -19.33 -2.55 -18.77
C PRO A 109 -20.85 -2.49 -18.91
N ASP A 110 -21.45 -3.44 -19.63
CA ASP A 110 -22.90 -3.50 -19.91
C ASP A 110 -23.73 -3.55 -18.61
N GLU A 111 -23.09 -3.90 -17.49
CA GLU A 111 -23.59 -3.73 -16.13
C GLU A 111 -22.42 -3.28 -15.26
N ALA A 112 -22.35 -2.00 -14.88
CA ALA A 112 -21.46 -1.61 -13.79
C ALA A 112 -21.82 -2.50 -12.58
N PRO A 113 -20.88 -3.26 -11.97
CA PRO A 113 -21.20 -4.27 -10.96
C PRO A 113 -21.98 -3.73 -9.74
N TYR A 114 -21.97 -2.41 -9.55
CA TYR A 114 -22.63 -1.69 -8.46
C TYR A 114 -23.69 -0.69 -8.95
N GLY A 115 -24.13 -0.80 -10.21
CA GLY A 115 -24.97 0.20 -10.87
C GLY A 115 -24.26 1.55 -11.05
N MET A 116 -25.00 2.53 -11.60
CA MET A 116 -24.50 3.89 -11.88
C MET A 116 -25.37 4.99 -11.22
N ASP A 117 -26.30 4.60 -10.34
CA ASP A 117 -27.28 5.50 -9.71
C ASP A 117 -26.73 6.22 -8.46
N TRP A 118 -25.46 6.00 -8.13
CA TRP A 118 -24.72 6.69 -7.07
C TRP A 118 -23.68 7.67 -7.65
N ASP A 119 -23.33 8.68 -6.88
CA ASP A 119 -22.29 9.65 -7.24
C ASP A 119 -20.96 9.36 -6.51
N LEU A 120 -21.02 8.99 -5.22
CA LEU A 120 -19.85 8.70 -4.38
C LEU A 120 -20.09 7.45 -3.51
N LEU A 121 -19.16 6.50 -3.53
CA LEU A 121 -19.09 5.42 -2.54
C LEU A 121 -18.00 5.73 -1.53
N TRP A 122 -18.36 5.81 -0.25
CA TRP A 122 -17.43 6.07 0.86
C TRP A 122 -16.98 4.75 1.51
N ILE A 123 -16.22 3.94 0.76
CA ILE A 123 -15.90 2.54 1.08
C ILE A 123 -15.00 2.41 2.34
N GLY A 124 -14.20 3.42 2.63
CA GLY A 124 -13.32 3.46 3.79
C GLY A 124 -13.03 4.88 4.26
N GLY A 125 -13.18 5.11 5.56
CA GLY A 125 -12.89 6.37 6.22
C GLY A 125 -12.72 6.23 7.73
N CYS A 126 -12.76 7.36 8.44
CA CYS A 126 -12.81 7.41 9.89
C CYS A 126 -14.25 7.39 10.39
N ALA A 127 -15.19 7.91 9.61
CA ALA A 127 -16.60 7.86 9.94
C ALA A 127 -17.49 7.96 8.71
N SER A 128 -18.70 7.45 8.86
CA SER A 128 -19.82 7.71 7.98
C SER A 128 -21.11 7.69 8.78
N GLY A 129 -22.10 8.45 8.34
CA GLY A 129 -23.39 8.52 9.01
C GLY A 129 -24.52 8.79 8.04
N PRO A 130 -25.71 8.23 8.29
CA PRO A 130 -26.91 8.54 7.53
C PRO A 130 -27.52 9.85 7.99
N ASN A 131 -28.53 10.33 7.25
CA ASN A 131 -29.42 11.37 7.75
C ASN A 131 -30.14 10.90 9.04
N ALA A 132 -30.48 11.84 9.94
CA ALA A 132 -31.25 11.52 11.14
C ALA A 132 -32.60 10.85 10.85
N ASN A 133 -33.19 11.13 9.68
CA ASN A 133 -34.47 10.59 9.23
C ASN A 133 -34.33 9.42 8.25
N GLU A 134 -33.12 8.92 7.99
CA GLU A 134 -32.94 7.74 7.14
C GLU A 134 -33.52 6.50 7.83
N THR A 135 -34.32 5.73 7.09
CA THR A 135 -34.92 4.48 7.59
C THR A 135 -34.48 3.27 6.76
N SER A 136 -33.98 3.51 5.54
CA SER A 136 -33.60 2.47 4.59
C SER A 136 -32.13 2.08 4.77
N PHE A 137 -31.91 0.86 5.27
CA PHE A 137 -30.59 0.28 5.46
C PHE A 137 -30.55 -1.09 4.81
N TYR A 138 -29.50 -1.39 4.05
CA TYR A 138 -29.21 -2.77 3.67
C TYR A 138 -28.35 -3.39 4.76
N ALA A 139 -28.88 -4.39 5.46
CA ALA A 139 -28.22 -5.04 6.59
C ALA A 139 -27.70 -6.42 6.17
N ILE A 140 -26.46 -6.71 6.51
CA ILE A 140 -25.80 -8.01 6.34
C ILE A 140 -25.51 -8.54 7.75
N PRO A 141 -26.43 -9.30 8.35
CA PRO A 141 -26.24 -9.84 9.69
C PRO A 141 -25.21 -10.97 9.68
N MET A 142 -24.62 -11.24 10.86
CA MET A 142 -23.65 -12.33 11.06
C MET A 142 -22.47 -12.26 10.08
N ASP A 143 -22.03 -11.05 9.71
CA ASP A 143 -20.87 -10.84 8.84
C ASP A 143 -19.57 -11.11 9.61
N PRO A 144 -18.81 -12.17 9.27
CA PRO A 144 -17.56 -12.53 9.94
C PRO A 144 -16.47 -11.45 9.81
N THR A 145 -16.61 -10.54 8.86
CA THR A 145 -15.65 -9.46 8.58
C THR A 145 -15.96 -8.17 9.33
N VAL A 146 -17.06 -8.13 10.10
CA VAL A 146 -17.41 -7.01 10.97
C VAL A 146 -16.62 -7.11 12.27
N PRO A 147 -15.74 -6.13 12.59
CA PRO A 147 -15.09 -6.08 13.90
C PRO A 147 -16.12 -5.74 14.97
N ARG A 148 -16.01 -6.27 16.18
CA ARG A 148 -16.89 -5.88 17.30
C ARG A 148 -16.67 -4.42 17.70
N VAL A 149 -17.68 -3.81 18.32
CA VAL A 149 -17.74 -2.36 18.61
C VAL A 149 -16.52 -1.87 19.40
N HIS A 150 -16.06 -2.61 20.41
CA HIS A 150 -14.92 -2.22 21.24
C HIS A 150 -13.55 -2.32 20.52
N HIS A 151 -13.47 -2.98 19.36
CA HIS A 151 -12.30 -2.99 18.49
C HIS A 151 -12.34 -1.93 17.38
N ARG A 152 -13.43 -1.16 17.29
CA ARG A 152 -13.59 -0.10 16.28
C ARG A 152 -12.99 1.21 16.79
N ALA A 153 -12.32 1.90 15.87
CA ALA A 153 -12.00 3.32 16.04
C ALA A 153 -12.87 4.21 15.15
N THR A 154 -13.61 3.64 14.19
CA THR A 154 -14.57 4.42 13.41
C THR A 154 -15.80 4.80 14.22
N TRP A 155 -16.32 6.00 13.97
CA TRP A 155 -17.56 6.49 14.57
C TRP A 155 -18.66 6.69 13.52
N GLY A 156 -19.90 6.87 13.98
CA GLY A 156 -21.08 6.99 13.13
C GLY A 156 -21.88 5.68 13.05
N GLY A 157 -22.34 5.30 11.86
CA GLY A 157 -23.21 4.14 11.65
C GLY A 157 -24.71 4.45 11.81
N PRO A 158 -25.56 3.41 11.91
CA PRO A 158 -27.00 3.58 12.09
C PRO A 158 -27.34 4.44 13.32
N THR A 159 -28.40 5.24 13.20
CA THR A 159 -28.82 6.13 14.28
C THR A 159 -29.26 5.34 15.50
N LYS A 160 -29.16 5.95 16.70
CA LYS A 160 -29.62 5.30 17.94
C LYS A 160 -31.07 4.83 17.85
N LYS A 161 -31.95 5.70 17.33
CA LYS A 161 -33.37 5.41 17.12
C LYS A 161 -33.58 4.20 16.21
N TRP A 162 -32.82 4.11 15.11
CA TRP A 162 -32.90 2.98 14.19
C TRP A 162 -32.48 1.67 14.88
N LYS A 163 -31.39 1.70 15.66
CA LYS A 163 -30.92 0.52 16.41
C LYS A 163 -31.90 0.04 17.47
N GLU A 164 -32.59 0.97 18.15
CA GLU A 164 -33.64 0.63 19.11
C GLU A 164 -34.85 -0.03 18.44
N GLN A 165 -35.11 0.27 17.16
CA GLN A 165 -36.20 -0.32 16.37
C GLN A 165 -35.88 -1.73 15.86
N TYR A 166 -34.61 -2.04 15.58
CA TYR A 166 -34.16 -3.33 15.06
C TYR A 166 -33.09 -3.97 15.97
N PRO A 167 -33.42 -4.30 17.23
CA PRO A 167 -32.45 -4.82 18.21
C PRO A 167 -31.85 -6.19 17.80
N GLU A 168 -32.49 -6.93 16.90
CA GLU A 168 -31.99 -8.18 16.33
C GLU A 168 -30.78 -7.98 15.40
N LEU A 169 -30.62 -6.78 14.84
CA LEU A 169 -29.49 -6.41 13.99
C LEU A 169 -28.36 -5.83 14.83
N ALA A 170 -27.75 -6.70 15.65
CA ALA A 170 -26.70 -6.32 16.58
C ALA A 170 -25.50 -5.69 15.85
N GLU A 171 -25.06 -4.52 16.32
CA GLU A 171 -23.93 -3.81 15.72
C GLU A 171 -22.67 -4.66 15.66
N ASP A 172 -22.40 -5.48 16.68
CA ASP A 172 -21.22 -6.34 16.80
C ASP A 172 -21.05 -7.35 15.65
N SER A 173 -22.11 -7.68 14.93
CA SER A 173 -22.11 -8.73 13.90
C SER A 173 -22.75 -8.32 12.58
N THR A 174 -23.27 -7.09 12.47
CA THR A 174 -24.01 -6.65 11.30
C THR A 174 -23.24 -5.57 10.55
N ARG A 175 -23.13 -5.73 9.23
CA ARG A 175 -22.68 -4.65 8.34
C ARG A 175 -23.89 -3.95 7.77
N PHE A 176 -23.87 -2.64 7.82
CA PHE A 176 -24.93 -1.78 7.30
C PHE A 176 -24.44 -1.06 6.06
N ILE A 177 -25.32 -0.87 5.08
CA ILE A 177 -25.09 0.00 3.94
C ILE A 177 -26.26 0.96 3.87
N TYR A 178 -25.98 2.25 3.79
CA TYR A 178 -26.99 3.31 3.82
C TYR A 178 -26.57 4.50 2.98
N ARG A 179 -27.53 5.38 2.69
CA ARG A 179 -27.22 6.69 2.12
C ARG A 179 -26.45 7.51 3.14
N ALA A 180 -25.23 7.87 2.79
CA ALA A 180 -24.38 8.66 3.66
C ALA A 180 -24.72 10.14 3.48
N ASP A 181 -25.07 10.81 4.57
CA ASP A 181 -25.12 12.27 4.65
C ASP A 181 -23.87 12.82 5.36
N MET A 182 -23.08 11.95 5.97
CA MET A 182 -21.85 12.30 6.65
C MET A 182 -20.72 11.34 6.27
N GLY A 183 -19.52 11.88 6.10
CA GLY A 183 -18.29 11.14 5.88
C GLY A 183 -17.07 11.87 6.45
N CYS A 184 -16.06 11.16 6.93
CA CYS A 184 -14.79 11.73 7.39
C CYS A 184 -13.64 10.79 7.04
N CYS A 185 -12.51 11.34 6.60
CA CYS A 185 -11.37 10.65 5.98
C CYS A 185 -11.73 9.86 4.71
N MET A 186 -10.77 9.65 3.82
CA MET A 186 -11.02 9.00 2.52
C MET A 186 -10.00 7.90 2.23
N PHE A 187 -9.97 6.86 3.06
CA PHE A 187 -9.07 5.71 2.87
C PHE A 187 -9.39 4.95 1.58
N ARG A 188 -10.67 4.87 1.23
CA ARG A 188 -11.13 4.43 -0.09
C ARG A 188 -12.44 5.09 -0.43
N TYR A 189 -12.52 5.59 -1.65
CA TYR A 189 -13.77 6.03 -2.25
C TYR A 189 -13.83 5.60 -3.73
N ALA A 190 -15.03 5.65 -4.29
CA ALA A 190 -15.24 5.52 -5.73
C ALA A 190 -16.22 6.61 -6.18
N VAL A 191 -16.08 7.08 -7.42
CA VAL A 191 -16.96 8.08 -8.02
C VAL A 191 -17.40 7.61 -9.40
N THR A 192 -18.66 7.84 -9.74
CA THR A 192 -19.10 7.72 -11.14
C THR A 192 -18.62 8.94 -11.93
N THR A 193 -18.56 8.84 -13.27
CA THR A 193 -18.25 10.00 -14.12
C THR A 193 -19.22 11.16 -13.88
N LYS A 194 -20.49 10.87 -13.61
CA LYS A 194 -21.51 11.86 -13.23
C LYS A 194 -21.19 12.48 -11.87
N GLY A 195 -20.92 11.67 -10.86
CA GLY A 195 -20.52 12.14 -9.53
C GLY A 195 -19.26 13.00 -9.57
N ALA A 196 -18.25 12.59 -10.33
CA ALA A 196 -17.00 13.35 -10.50
C ALA A 196 -17.24 14.75 -11.08
N ARG A 197 -18.13 14.90 -12.08
CA ARG A 197 -18.49 16.22 -12.63
C ARG A 197 -19.15 17.11 -11.57
N LYS A 198 -20.09 16.56 -10.79
CA LYS A 198 -20.75 17.28 -9.69
C LYS A 198 -19.75 17.72 -8.62
N ILE A 199 -18.85 16.83 -8.23
CA ILE A 199 -17.80 17.10 -7.23
C ILE A 199 -16.85 18.19 -7.74
N VAL A 200 -16.31 18.06 -8.95
CA VAL A 200 -15.37 19.06 -9.50
C VAL A 200 -16.05 20.41 -9.66
N SER A 201 -17.30 20.47 -10.15
CA SER A 201 -18.03 21.73 -10.23
C SER A 201 -18.26 22.35 -8.86
N ALA A 202 -18.66 21.55 -7.86
CA ALA A 202 -18.97 22.08 -6.54
C ALA A 202 -17.74 22.49 -5.73
N LEU A 203 -16.61 21.78 -5.89
CA LEU A 203 -15.40 22.08 -5.14
C LEU A 203 -14.49 23.10 -5.85
N SER A 204 -14.47 23.13 -7.18
CA SER A 204 -13.55 23.99 -7.95
C SER A 204 -14.19 25.28 -8.45
N VAL A 205 -15.48 25.26 -8.79
CA VAL A 205 -16.18 26.42 -9.36
C VAL A 205 -16.99 27.16 -8.30
N ASP A 206 -17.72 26.42 -7.45
CA ASP A 206 -18.49 27.00 -6.35
C ASP A 206 -17.56 27.40 -5.19
N HIS A 207 -17.09 26.45 -4.37
CA HIS A 207 -16.07 26.75 -3.35
C HIS A 207 -15.48 25.48 -2.69
N LEU A 208 -14.23 25.59 -2.24
CA LEU A 208 -13.58 24.66 -1.31
C LEU A 208 -13.00 25.45 -0.13
N ASN A 209 -13.71 25.46 0.99
CA ASN A 209 -13.39 26.26 2.18
C ASN A 209 -13.01 25.40 3.42
N LYS A 210 -12.82 24.10 3.22
CA LYS A 210 -12.50 23.12 4.26
C LYS A 210 -11.77 21.92 3.64
N PRO A 211 -11.22 21.01 4.45
CA PRO A 211 -10.64 19.76 3.95
C PRO A 211 -11.61 19.00 3.04
N VAL A 212 -11.06 18.31 2.03
CA VAL A 212 -11.83 17.71 0.93
C VAL A 212 -12.87 16.70 1.41
N ASP A 213 -12.56 15.93 2.44
CA ASP A 213 -13.47 14.97 3.06
C ASP A 213 -14.66 15.69 3.70
N ASN A 214 -14.42 16.74 4.48
CA ASN A 214 -15.49 17.55 5.07
C ASN A 214 -16.33 18.24 3.98
N ALA A 215 -15.73 18.72 2.90
CA ALA A 215 -16.46 19.34 1.79
C ALA A 215 -17.33 18.32 1.04
N LEU A 216 -16.83 17.09 0.85
CA LEU A 216 -17.61 15.98 0.29
C LEU A 216 -18.73 15.54 1.24
N SER A 217 -18.49 15.52 2.55
CA SER A 217 -19.54 15.26 3.55
C SER A 217 -20.69 16.26 3.40
N GLU A 218 -20.40 17.54 3.18
CA GLU A 218 -21.45 18.54 2.93
C GLU A 218 -22.19 18.33 1.61
N LEU A 219 -21.48 17.91 0.56
CA LEU A 219 -22.12 17.53 -0.71
C LEU A 219 -23.04 16.32 -0.54
N CYS A 220 -22.63 15.33 0.24
CA CYS A 220 -23.46 14.18 0.57
C CYS A 220 -24.70 14.58 1.40
N ALA A 221 -24.54 15.50 2.35
CA ALA A 221 -25.64 16.04 3.14
C ALA A 221 -26.59 16.96 2.35
N GLY A 222 -26.08 17.63 1.30
CA GLY A 222 -26.73 18.82 0.75
C GLY A 222 -26.74 19.99 1.73
N ALA A 223 -25.70 20.12 2.55
CA ALA A 223 -25.60 21.11 3.60
C ALA A 223 -24.85 22.38 3.14
N ASN A 224 -24.99 23.47 3.91
CA ASN A 224 -24.21 24.70 3.74
C ASN A 224 -24.27 25.28 2.32
N GLY A 225 -25.45 25.24 1.70
CA GLY A 225 -25.69 25.78 0.36
C GLY A 225 -25.24 24.88 -0.78
N ARG A 226 -24.70 23.69 -0.50
CA ARG A 226 -24.27 22.73 -1.53
C ARG A 226 -25.44 21.89 -2.04
N HIS A 227 -25.42 21.57 -3.33
CA HIS A 227 -26.38 20.63 -3.92
C HIS A 227 -26.08 19.20 -3.46
N LYS A 228 -27.11 18.49 -2.99
CA LYS A 228 -27.00 17.12 -2.54
C LYS A 228 -26.58 16.18 -3.67
N ILE A 229 -25.62 15.30 -3.42
CA ILE A 229 -25.23 14.20 -4.32
C ILE A 229 -25.54 12.85 -3.68
N GLU A 230 -25.66 11.80 -4.50
CA GLU A 230 -26.00 10.46 -4.02
C GLU A 230 -24.77 9.74 -3.46
N CYS A 231 -24.62 9.78 -2.13
CA CYS A 231 -23.53 9.13 -1.43
C CYS A 231 -23.99 7.87 -0.69
N TRP A 232 -23.16 6.83 -0.72
CA TRP A 232 -23.41 5.57 -0.01
C TRP A 232 -22.19 5.12 0.76
N ALA A 233 -22.39 4.58 1.96
CA ALA A 233 -21.30 4.08 2.80
C ALA A 233 -21.65 2.74 3.46
N PRO A 234 -20.71 1.77 3.47
CA PRO A 234 -20.77 0.66 4.38
C PRO A 234 -20.33 1.08 5.80
N PHE A 235 -20.94 0.50 6.82
CA PHE A 235 -20.51 0.64 8.20
C PHE A 235 -20.59 -0.70 8.96
N PRO A 236 -19.51 -1.16 9.62
CA PRO A 236 -18.16 -0.58 9.59
C PRO A 236 -17.55 -0.58 8.18
N ASN A 237 -16.40 0.08 8.03
CA ASN A 237 -15.72 0.21 6.75
C ASN A 237 -15.25 -1.13 6.16
N LEU A 238 -15.07 -1.17 4.84
CA LEU A 238 -14.45 -2.31 4.14
C LEU A 238 -12.95 -2.11 3.96
N ILE A 239 -12.48 -0.85 3.95
CA ILE A 239 -11.07 -0.50 3.86
C ILE A 239 -10.71 0.43 5.00
N GLY A 240 -9.61 0.12 5.69
CA GLY A 240 -9.07 0.89 6.80
C GLY A 240 -7.59 1.22 6.63
N THR A 241 -7.03 1.90 7.63
CA THR A 241 -5.60 2.20 7.71
C THR A 241 -4.83 1.10 8.44
N TYR A 242 -3.54 1.01 8.16
CA TYR A 242 -2.61 0.10 8.83
C TYR A 242 -1.53 0.89 9.55
N ARG A 243 -1.27 0.50 10.80
CA ARG A 243 -0.15 0.98 11.61
C ARG A 243 0.81 -0.18 11.86
N LYS A 244 2.10 0.06 11.60
CA LYS A 244 3.15 -0.92 11.83
C LYS A 244 3.45 -1.00 13.33
N ALA A 245 3.81 -2.18 13.82
CA ALA A 245 4.34 -2.31 15.18
C ALA A 245 5.55 -1.40 15.40
N GLY A 246 5.59 -0.72 16.55
CA GLY A 246 6.68 0.17 16.92
C GLY A 246 6.21 1.42 17.65
N SER A 247 7.05 2.46 17.58
CA SER A 247 6.78 3.76 18.18
C SER A 247 5.61 4.47 17.50
N ALA A 248 4.65 4.96 18.28
CA ALA A 248 3.48 5.71 17.82
C ALA A 248 3.85 7.02 17.11
N SER A 249 5.06 7.56 17.34
CA SER A 249 5.60 8.70 16.58
C SER A 249 5.68 8.47 15.06
N ARG A 250 5.60 7.20 14.62
CA ARG A 250 5.65 6.82 13.20
C ARG A 250 4.27 6.65 12.56
N ASP A 251 3.20 6.80 13.34
CA ASP A 251 1.83 6.57 12.86
C ASP A 251 1.29 7.70 11.99
N SER A 252 1.81 8.91 12.17
CA SER A 252 1.36 10.12 11.48
C SER A 252 2.50 11.13 11.40
N ASP A 253 2.64 11.80 10.27
CA ASP A 253 3.59 12.88 10.02
C ASP A 253 3.03 14.26 10.40
N ILE A 254 1.75 14.33 10.78
CA ILE A 254 1.07 15.57 11.20
C ILE A 254 0.66 15.57 12.68
N GLU A 255 0.62 14.40 13.33
CA GLU A 255 0.30 14.29 14.76
C GLU A 255 1.58 14.24 15.61
N SER A 256 1.61 14.97 16.72
CA SER A 256 2.73 14.94 17.67
C SER A 256 2.60 13.77 18.65
N ASN A 257 2.67 12.54 18.14
CA ASN A 257 2.58 11.33 18.97
C ASN A 257 3.84 11.11 19.80
N ASN A 258 3.67 10.54 21.00
CA ASN A 258 4.78 10.28 21.91
C ASN A 258 5.69 9.17 21.34
N ALA A 259 6.97 9.48 21.14
CA ALA A 259 7.94 8.50 20.66
C ALA A 259 8.17 7.32 21.63
N ALA A 260 7.91 7.52 22.92
CA ALA A 260 8.00 6.49 23.95
C ALA A 260 6.77 5.56 23.99
N GLU A 261 5.66 5.92 23.34
CA GLU A 261 4.50 5.05 23.22
C GLU A 261 4.75 4.01 22.13
N PHE A 262 4.60 2.73 22.47
CA PHE A 262 4.77 1.62 21.55
C PHE A 262 3.50 0.79 21.48
N HIS A 263 3.15 0.35 20.28
CA HIS A 263 2.00 -0.52 20.04
C HIS A 263 2.34 -1.64 19.06
N GLU A 264 1.53 -2.70 19.09
CA GLU A 264 1.57 -3.75 18.08
C GLU A 264 1.05 -3.27 16.73
N GLU A 265 1.29 -4.04 15.67
CA GLU A 265 0.69 -3.73 14.38
C GLU A 265 -0.84 -3.87 14.41
N LEU A 266 -1.53 -2.93 13.79
CA LEU A 266 -2.97 -2.84 13.82
C LEU A 266 -3.52 -2.36 12.48
N ALA A 267 -4.55 -3.04 11.98
CA ALA A 267 -5.34 -2.58 10.86
C ALA A 267 -6.71 -2.11 11.36
N TRP A 268 -6.97 -0.81 11.36
CA TRP A 268 -8.19 -0.29 11.97
C TRP A 268 -9.46 -0.80 11.29
N ASN A 269 -10.45 -1.18 12.12
CA ASN A 269 -11.80 -1.58 11.71
C ASN A 269 -11.87 -2.80 10.78
N MET A 270 -10.86 -3.66 10.80
CA MET A 270 -10.79 -4.89 10.01
C MET A 270 -10.73 -6.12 10.90
N VAL A 271 -11.23 -7.26 10.43
CA VAL A 271 -11.02 -8.57 11.11
C VAL A 271 -9.86 -9.29 10.43
N TYR A 272 -9.99 -9.58 9.13
CA TYR A 272 -8.99 -10.23 8.31
C TYR A 272 -8.26 -9.21 7.42
N SER A 273 -7.26 -8.54 7.97
CA SER A 273 -6.52 -7.52 7.22
C SER A 273 -5.65 -8.14 6.12
N THR A 274 -5.82 -7.69 4.87
CA THR A 274 -4.93 -8.05 3.75
C THR A 274 -3.48 -7.72 4.06
N ARG A 275 -3.22 -6.58 4.70
CA ARG A 275 -1.85 -6.13 5.01
C ARG A 275 -1.18 -7.04 6.05
N ARG A 276 -1.89 -7.42 7.11
CA ARG A 276 -1.36 -8.35 8.14
C ARG A 276 -1.17 -9.77 7.60
N ASN A 277 -1.99 -10.15 6.61
CA ASN A 277 -1.94 -11.45 5.96
C ASN A 277 -1.07 -11.47 4.67
N ILE A 278 -0.38 -10.38 4.34
CA ILE A 278 0.23 -10.23 3.00
C ILE A 278 1.29 -11.29 2.70
N HIS A 279 2.09 -11.68 3.69
CA HIS A 279 3.16 -12.66 3.50
C HIS A 279 2.61 -14.04 3.12
N GLN A 280 1.53 -14.49 3.78
CA GLN A 280 0.93 -15.77 3.42
C GLN A 280 0.21 -15.68 2.07
N LEU A 281 -0.50 -14.57 1.78
CA LEU A 281 -1.21 -14.38 0.51
C LEU A 281 -0.25 -14.41 -0.69
N VAL A 282 0.86 -13.68 -0.58
CA VAL A 282 1.89 -13.62 -1.65
C VAL A 282 2.63 -14.95 -1.82
N SER A 283 2.74 -15.74 -0.74
CA SER A 283 3.34 -17.08 -0.80
C SER A 283 2.38 -18.15 -1.33
N GLY A 284 1.18 -17.77 -1.80
CA GLY A 284 0.16 -18.70 -2.28
C GLY A 284 -0.62 -19.41 -1.17
N GLY A 285 -0.49 -18.95 0.08
CA GLY A 285 -1.29 -19.43 1.20
C GLY A 285 -2.77 -19.12 1.02
N GLU A 286 -3.63 -20.05 1.44
CA GLU A 286 -5.08 -19.90 1.29
C GLU A 286 -5.77 -19.46 2.59
N THR A 287 -5.06 -19.49 3.72
CA THR A 287 -5.62 -19.22 5.05
C THR A 287 -5.28 -17.81 5.49
N VAL A 288 -6.30 -16.99 5.74
CA VAL A 288 -6.17 -15.67 6.37
C VAL A 288 -6.54 -15.76 7.85
N TYR A 289 -5.82 -15.01 8.67
CA TYR A 289 -5.98 -14.99 10.12
C TYR A 289 -6.66 -13.70 10.56
N SER A 290 -7.56 -13.84 11.53
CA SER A 290 -8.12 -12.72 12.27
C SER A 290 -7.01 -12.03 13.05
N GLN A 291 -7.09 -10.72 13.09
CA GLN A 291 -6.18 -9.92 13.90
C GLN A 291 -6.57 -9.90 15.39
N TRP A 292 -7.85 -10.17 15.69
CA TRP A 292 -8.42 -10.25 17.03
C TRP A 292 -8.39 -11.70 17.49
N LYS A 293 -7.43 -12.02 18.37
CA LYS A 293 -7.15 -13.39 18.85
C LYS A 293 -7.88 -13.71 20.15
N ASP A 294 -8.25 -12.67 20.85
CA ASP A 294 -8.95 -12.60 22.13
C ASP A 294 -10.45 -12.92 22.01
N GLU A 295 -10.96 -13.04 20.79
CA GLU A 295 -12.37 -13.24 20.55
C GLU A 295 -12.68 -14.62 19.94
N GLU A 296 -13.69 -15.27 20.49
CA GLU A 296 -14.31 -16.47 19.92
C GLU A 296 -15.81 -16.26 19.89
N VAL A 297 -16.34 -15.97 18.69
CA VAL A 297 -17.75 -15.63 18.48
C VAL A 297 -18.36 -16.55 17.42
N PRO A 298 -19.66 -16.89 17.50
CA PRO A 298 -20.29 -17.84 16.58
C PRO A 298 -20.22 -17.43 15.10
N TRP A 299 -20.18 -16.13 14.80
CA TRP A 299 -20.22 -15.60 13.44
C TRP A 299 -18.85 -15.32 12.83
N SER A 300 -17.73 -15.40 13.57
CA SER A 300 -16.39 -15.12 13.04
C SER A 300 -15.34 -16.06 13.63
N ARG A 301 -14.41 -16.53 12.78
CA ARG A 301 -13.40 -17.53 13.15
C ARG A 301 -12.02 -16.90 13.27
N LYS A 302 -11.13 -17.49 14.07
CA LYS A 302 -9.74 -17.01 14.18
C LYS A 302 -8.94 -17.17 12.88
N ALA A 303 -9.37 -18.07 12.01
CA ALA A 303 -8.80 -18.27 10.67
C ALA A 303 -9.89 -18.74 9.70
N ILE A 304 -9.79 -18.29 8.45
CA ILE A 304 -10.67 -18.71 7.35
C ILE A 304 -9.84 -18.99 6.11
N LYS A 305 -10.33 -19.88 5.25
CA LYS A 305 -9.77 -20.04 3.90
C LYS A 305 -10.40 -19.01 2.97
N HIS A 306 -9.62 -18.05 2.48
CA HIS A 306 -10.15 -16.90 1.77
C HIS A 306 -10.79 -17.26 0.42
N ARG A 307 -10.41 -18.39 -0.19
CA ARG A 307 -10.96 -18.87 -1.47
C ARG A 307 -12.31 -19.57 -1.31
N GLU A 308 -12.54 -20.17 -0.14
CA GLU A 308 -13.79 -20.85 0.22
C GLU A 308 -14.76 -19.90 0.95
N PHE A 309 -14.30 -18.68 1.26
CA PHE A 309 -15.07 -17.71 2.01
C PHE A 309 -16.19 -17.11 1.15
N ALA A 310 -17.43 -17.35 1.54
CA ALA A 310 -18.61 -16.72 0.97
C ALA A 310 -19.12 -15.63 1.93
N TYR A 311 -19.35 -14.44 1.39
CA TYR A 311 -19.99 -13.37 2.15
C TYR A 311 -21.45 -13.74 2.45
N PRO A 312 -21.96 -13.48 3.67
CA PRO A 312 -23.37 -13.66 3.96
C PRO A 312 -24.22 -12.69 3.13
N SER A 313 -25.41 -13.14 2.75
CA SER A 313 -26.39 -12.30 2.07
C SER A 313 -27.02 -11.32 3.05
N GLY A 314 -27.30 -10.11 2.58
CA GLY A 314 -28.06 -9.12 3.33
C GLY A 314 -29.49 -8.97 2.82
N TYR A 315 -30.21 -8.05 3.44
CA TYR A 315 -31.56 -7.65 3.03
C TYR A 315 -31.80 -6.17 3.31
N LEU A 316 -32.73 -5.59 2.55
CA LEU A 316 -33.17 -4.21 2.75
C LEU A 316 -34.15 -4.14 3.92
N VAL A 317 -33.84 -3.28 4.88
CA VAL A 317 -34.65 -2.90 6.02
C VAL A 317 -35.21 -1.51 5.75
N LYS A 318 -36.51 -1.30 5.96
CA LYS A 318 -37.20 -0.03 5.70
C LYS A 318 -38.00 0.43 6.92
#